data_AF-A0A6N6MMW2-F1
#
_entry.id   AF-A0A6N6MMW2-F1
#
_cell.length_a   1.000
_cell.length_b   1.000
_cell.length_c   1.000
_cell.angle_alpha   90.00
_cell.angle_beta   90.00
_cell.angle_gamma   90.00
#
_symmetry.space_group_name_H-M   'P 1'
#
loop_
_entity.id
_entity.type
_entity.pdbx_description
1 polymer ?
#
loop_
_entity_poly.entity_id
_entity_poly.type
_entity_poly.pdbx_seq_one_letter_code
_entity_poly.pdbx_strand_id
1 'polypeptide(L)' 'MYAEGGWKPPWEPPRREPRLTKRQERVLIWLIAVNALLLLIAPIGGATVIQAILAILRQG' A
#
# COMPACT_ATOMS: atom_id res chain seq x y z
N MET A 1 -27.50 -26.78 -12.55
CA MET A 1 -27.26 -25.71 -11.56
C MET A 1 -26.72 -26.35 -10.29
N TYR A 2 -25.45 -26.73 -10.31
CA TYR A 2 -24.76 -27.20 -9.13
C TYR A 2 -24.41 -25.96 -8.32
N ALA A 3 -24.88 -25.89 -7.08
CA ALA A 3 -24.44 -24.86 -6.16
C ALA A 3 -22.93 -25.07 -5.94
N GLU A 4 -22.11 -24.19 -6.51
CA GLU A 4 -20.67 -24.09 -6.24
C GLU A 4 -20.41 -23.49 -4.83
N GLY A 5 -21.21 -23.93 -3.86
CA GLY A 5 -21.13 -23.53 -2.47
C GLY A 5 -20.84 -24.77 -1.65
N GLY A 6 -19.55 -25.10 -1.49
CA GLY A 6 -19.12 -26.23 -0.68
C GLY A 6 -19.80 -26.22 0.68
N TRP A 7 -20.36 -27.37 1.06
CA TRP A 7 -20.95 -27.61 2.36
C TRP A 7 -19.94 -27.23 3.46
N LYS A 8 -20.25 -26.18 4.25
CA LYS A 8 -19.45 -25.81 5.43
C LYS A 8 -20.05 -26.51 6.65
N PRO A 9 -19.27 -27.31 7.39
CA PRO A 9 -19.75 -27.96 8.59
C PRO A 9 -20.20 -26.92 9.64
N PRO A 10 -21.35 -27.13 10.31
CA PRO A 10 -21.93 -26.16 11.26
C PRO A 10 -21.08 -25.89 12.51
N TRP A 11 -20.02 -26.68 12.74
CA TRP A 11 -19.09 -26.52 13.87
C TRP A 11 -17.82 -25.75 13.53
N GLU A 12 -17.64 -25.29 12.29
CA GLU A 12 -16.45 -24.54 11.91
C GLU A 12 -16.49 -23.16 12.57
N PRO A 13 -15.61 -22.85 13.55
CA PRO A 13 -15.64 -21.55 14.19
C PRO A 13 -15.42 -20.48 13.11
N PRO A 14 -16.20 -19.38 13.10
CA PRO A 14 -16.01 -18.33 12.11
C PRO A 14 -14.56 -17.88 12.17
N ARG A 15 -13.87 -17.94 11.01
CA ARG A 15 -12.49 -17.46 10.89
C ARG A 15 -12.46 -16.05 11.43
N ARG A 16 -11.77 -15.86 12.56
CA ARG A 16 -11.56 -14.52 13.12
C ARG A 16 -10.76 -13.76 12.09
N GLU A 17 -11.40 -12.79 11.45
CA GLU A 17 -10.68 -11.88 10.57
C GLU A 17 -9.55 -11.25 11.38
N PRO A 18 -8.31 -11.25 10.86
CA PRO A 18 -7.19 -10.64 11.56
C PRO A 18 -7.49 -9.15 11.74
N ARG A 19 -7.86 -8.77 12.97
CA ARG A 19 -8.11 -7.38 13.34
C ARG A 19 -6.77 -6.68 13.49
N LEU A 20 -6.60 -5.56 12.82
CA LEU A 20 -5.44 -4.71 13.02
C LEU A 20 -5.41 -4.26 14.48
N THR A 21 -4.27 -4.45 15.13
CA THR A 21 -4.02 -3.87 16.45
C THR A 21 -3.98 -2.34 16.33
N LYS A 22 -4.31 -1.60 17.39
CA LYS A 22 -4.27 -0.13 17.40
C LYS A 22 -2.94 0.46 16.91
N ARG A 23 -1.82 -0.26 17.15
CA ARG A 23 -0.49 0.12 16.65
C ARG A 23 -0.37 -0.05 15.14
N GLN A 24 -0.87 -1.16 14.59
CA GLN A 24 -0.85 -1.40 13.14
C GLN A 24 -1.75 -0.42 12.39
N GLU A 25 -2.92 -0.09 12.94
CA GLU A 25 -3.80 0.93 12.37
C GLU A 25 -3.11 2.30 12.32
N ARG A 26 -2.43 2.71 13.40
CA ARG A 26 -1.66 3.96 13.43
C ARG A 26 -0.49 3.97 12.44
N VAL A 27 0.21 2.85 12.27
CA VAL A 27 1.27 2.71 11.27
C VAL A 27 0.69 2.78 9.86
N LEU A 28 -0.44 2.12 9.60
CA LEU A 28 -1.12 2.14 8.31
C LEU A 28 -1.55 3.56 7.92
N ILE A 29 -2.16 4.30 8.85
CA ILE A 29 -2.56 5.70 8.64
C ILE A 29 -1.33 6.56 8.35
N TRP A 30 -0.24 6.37 9.08
CA TRP A 30 1.02 7.09 8.82
C TRP A 30 1.60 6.77 7.44
N LEU A 31 1.58 5.50 7.01
CA LEU A 31 2.04 5.10 5.69
C LEU A 31 1.22 5.76 4.57
N ILE A 32 -0.10 5.81 4.73
CA ILE A 32 -1.01 6.49 3.80
C ILE A 32 -0.68 7.98 3.77
N ALA A 33 -0.58 8.64 4.93
CA ALA A 33 -0.30 10.07 5.02
C ALA A 33 1.06 10.44 4.41
N VAL A 34 2.11 9.66 4.70
CA VAL A 34 3.45 9.87 4.12
C VAL A 34 3.43 9.67 2.62
N ASN A 35 2.78 8.62 2.10
CA ASN A 35 2.68 8.41 0.65
C ASN A 35 1.87 9.52 -0.04
N ALA A 36 0.79 9.99 0.58
CA ALA A 36 0.02 11.12 0.06
C ALA A 36 0.85 12.42 0.04
N LEU A 37 1.65 12.67 1.08
CA LEU A 37 2.57 13.80 1.12
C LEU A 37 3.69 13.65 0.08
N LEU A 38 4.26 12.45 -0.04
CA LEU A 38 5.25 12.13 -1.07
C LEU A 38 4.67 12.28 -2.47
N LEU A 39 3.39 12.01 -2.71
CA LEU A 39 2.75 12.30 -4.01
C LEU A 39 2.77 13.79 -4.36
N LEU A 40 2.75 14.68 -3.36
CA LEU A 40 2.88 16.14 -3.57
C LEU A 40 4.34 16.58 -3.71
N ILE A 41 5.25 15.94 -2.97
CA ILE A 41 6.69 16.25 -3.02
C ILE A 41 7.33 15.63 -4.27
N ALA A 42 6.89 14.47 -4.72
CA ALA A 42 7.40 13.72 -5.86
C ALA A 42 7.39 14.51 -7.18
N PRO A 43 6.43 15.37 -7.53
CA PRO A 43 6.56 16.21 -8.71
C PRO A 43 7.71 17.22 -8.58
N ILE A 44 8.00 17.72 -7.38
CA ILE A 44 9.09 18.68 -7.13
C ILE A 44 10.45 17.94 -7.06
N GLY A 45 10.54 16.93 -6.19
CA GLY A 45 11.74 16.12 -5.98
C GLY A 45 12.04 15.17 -7.14
N GLY A 46 11.01 14.56 -7.72
CA GLY A 46 11.13 13.66 -8.88
C GLY A 46 11.55 14.39 -10.15
N ALA A 47 11.04 15.60 -10.41
CA ALA A 47 11.57 16.45 -11.48
C ALA A 47 13.06 16.74 -11.26
N THR A 48 13.47 17.02 -10.01
CA THR A 48 14.87 17.28 -9.66
C THR A 48 15.76 16.06 -9.88
N VAL A 49 15.31 14.87 -9.48
CA VAL A 49 16.04 13.59 -9.70
C VAL A 49 16.14 13.27 -11.19
N ILE A 50 15.06 13.43 -11.96
CA ILE A 50 15.06 13.23 -13.42
C ILE A 50 16.02 14.22 -14.08
N GLN A 51 15.99 15.50 -13.70
CA GLN A 51 16.91 16.51 -14.20
C GLN A 51 18.37 16.16 -13.88
N ALA A 52 18.66 15.69 -12.66
CA ALA A 52 19.99 15.27 -12.28
C ALA A 52 20.49 14.06 -13.09
N ILE A 53 19.65 13.05 -13.29
CA ILE A 53 19.97 11.87 -14.11
C ILE A 53 20.21 12.28 -15.57
N LEU A 54 19.34 13.12 -16.14
CA LEU A 54 19.50 13.62 -17.51
C LEU A 54 20.77 14.47 -17.67
N ALA A 55 21.14 15.27 -16.66
CA ALA A 55 22.36 16.07 -16.67
C ALA A 55 23.61 15.17 -16.69
N ILE A 56 23.63 14.12 -15.86
CA ILE A 56 24.72 13.14 -15.83
C ILE A 56 24.82 12.41 -17.19
N LEU A 57 23.69 11.97 -17.76
CA LEU A 57 23.67 11.28 -19.06
C LEU A 57 24.07 12.18 -20.25
N ARG A 58 23.87 13.49 -20.16
CA ARG A 58 24.31 14.45 -21.21
C ARG A 58 25.77 14.89 -21.06
N GLN A 59 26.34 14.77 -19.87
CA GLN A 59 27.74 15.13 -19.58
C GLN A 59 28.69 13.94 -19.67
N GLY A 60 28.17 12.71 -19.76
CA GLY A 60 28.94 11.48 -20.00
C GLY A 60 29.10 11.14 -21.47
#